data_AF-A0A0U2J2P8-F1
#
_entry.id   AF-A0A0U2J2P8-F1
#
_cell.length_a   1.000
_cell.length_b   1.000
_cell.length_c   1.000
_cell.angle_alpha   90.00
_cell.angle_beta   90.00
_cell.angle_gamma   90.00
#
_symmetry.space_group_name_H-M   'P 1'
#
loop_
_entity.id
_entity.type
_entity.pdbx_description
1 polymer ?
#
loop_
_entity_poly.entity_id
_entity_poly.type
_entity_poly.pdbx_seq_one_letter_code
_entity_poly.pdbx_strand_id
1 'polypeptide(L)'
;MSFFNLRGVLIMSKYKKKYKPKTNEERLEEIRTLTGRAKDELKRSVQSSTDIMDYLEFMSKFHKYSYKNQSLIREQYRGTIGAVKSAKQWNKNEGLYIRKGQKAIKIFAPTQYDVYKINGKELSFGQLSKEMQKKAKNNELEELKQK
;
A
#
# COMPACT_ATOMS: atom_id res chain seq x y z
N MET A 1 19.05 -37.38 24.19
CA MET A 1 18.60 -36.19 24.94
C MET A 1 19.25 -34.96 24.32
N SER A 2 18.50 -34.20 23.52
CA SER A 2 19.00 -32.96 22.92
C SER A 2 18.61 -31.79 23.82
N PHE A 3 19.60 -31.14 24.42
CA PHE A 3 19.42 -29.97 25.26
C PHE A 3 19.03 -28.78 24.38
N PHE A 4 17.73 -28.49 24.29
CA PHE A 4 17.25 -27.25 23.70
C PHE A 4 17.76 -26.07 24.53
N ASN A 5 18.60 -25.25 23.90
CA ASN A 5 19.21 -24.06 24.49
C ASN A 5 18.13 -22.97 24.75
N LEU A 6 17.45 -23.10 25.89
CA LEU A 6 16.42 -22.17 26.40
C LEU A 6 16.97 -20.76 26.68
N ARG A 7 18.30 -20.60 26.85
CA ARG A 7 18.92 -19.29 27.08
C ARG A 7 18.89 -18.38 25.84
N GLY A 8 19.01 -18.94 24.64
CA GLY A 8 18.94 -18.15 23.40
C GLY A 8 17.53 -17.62 23.08
N VAL A 9 16.50 -18.41 23.40
CA VAL A 9 15.09 -18.04 23.18
C VAL A 9 14.65 -16.90 24.11
N LEU A 10 15.14 -16.90 25.35
CA LEU A 10 14.79 -15.87 26.34
C LEU A 10 15.36 -14.48 26.01
N ILE A 11 16.53 -14.41 25.35
CA ILE A 11 17.18 -13.14 24.99
C ILE A 11 16.46 -12.46 23.82
N MET A 12 16.02 -13.21 22.81
CA MET A 12 15.35 -12.64 21.62
C MET A 12 13.94 -12.10 21.90
N SER A 13 13.26 -12.58 22.94
CA SER A 13 11.93 -12.13 23.38
C SER A 13 11.93 -10.67 23.86
N LYS A 14 13.03 -10.21 24.49
CA LYS A 14 13.13 -8.88 25.10
C LYS A 14 13.36 -7.73 24.11
N TYR A 15 13.82 -8.01 22.88
CA TYR A 15 14.15 -6.97 21.89
C TYR A 15 13.09 -6.85 20.78
N LYS A 16 11.85 -6.55 21.16
CA LYS A 16 10.79 -6.24 20.18
C LYS A 16 11.00 -4.79 19.69
N LYS A 17 11.69 -4.64 18.56
CA LYS A 17 12.00 -3.32 17.95
C LYS A 17 10.71 -2.50 17.78
N LYS A 18 10.60 -1.38 18.49
CA LYS A 18 9.45 -0.47 18.43
C LYS A 18 9.31 0.08 17.01
N TYR A 19 8.10 0.04 16.45
CA TYR A 19 7.83 0.56 15.11
C TYR A 19 8.10 2.07 15.08
N LYS A 20 8.97 2.50 14.16
CA LYS A 20 9.21 3.92 13.87
C LYS A 20 8.38 4.31 12.65
N PRO A 21 7.45 5.27 12.76
CA PRO A 21 6.71 5.74 11.60
C PRO A 21 7.64 6.45 10.63
N LYS A 22 7.40 6.29 9.33
CA LYS A 22 8.16 6.98 8.29
C LYS A 22 7.87 8.47 8.28
N THR A 23 8.84 9.26 7.84
CA THR A 23 8.64 10.69 7.54
C THR A 23 7.84 10.87 6.24
N ASN A 24 7.38 12.08 5.98
CA ASN A 24 6.66 12.37 4.72
C ASN A 24 7.56 12.25 3.50
N GLU A 25 8.84 12.64 3.62
CA GLU A 25 9.84 12.50 2.58
C GLU A 25 10.12 11.03 2.26
N GLU A 26 10.31 10.19 3.27
CA GLU A 26 10.51 8.75 3.10
C GLU A 26 9.30 8.08 2.44
N ARG A 27 8.07 8.50 2.79
CA ARG A 27 6.85 8.00 2.12
C ARG A 27 6.81 8.42 0.66
N LEU A 28 7.14 9.67 0.36
CA LEU A 28 7.14 10.19 -1.01
C LEU A 28 8.15 9.43 -1.87
N GLU A 29 9.35 9.20 -1.35
CA GLU A 29 10.40 8.47 -2.05
C GLU A 29 10.02 6.99 -2.27
N GLU A 30 9.37 6.38 -1.28
CA GLU A 30 8.80 5.04 -1.44
C GLU A 30 7.73 4.99 -2.53
N ILE A 31 6.82 5.97 -2.58
CA ILE A 31 5.80 6.06 -3.64
C ILE A 31 6.45 6.20 -5.01
N ARG A 32 7.46 7.06 -5.13
CA ARG A 32 8.23 7.24 -6.37
C ARG A 32 8.89 5.93 -6.81
N THR A 33 9.57 5.26 -5.89
CA THR A 33 10.22 3.96 -6.12
C THR A 33 9.22 2.90 -6.60
N LEU A 34 8.10 2.74 -5.89
CA LEU A 34 7.07 1.76 -6.26
C LEU A 34 6.44 2.06 -7.61
N THR A 35 6.23 3.35 -7.91
CA THR A 35 5.71 3.79 -9.20
C THR A 35 6.69 3.50 -10.33
N GLY A 36 7.99 3.74 -10.11
CA GLY A 36 9.05 3.40 -11.06
C GLY A 36 9.08 1.91 -11.37
N ARG A 37 9.09 1.07 -10.34
CA ARG A 37 9.06 -0.40 -10.48
C ARG A 37 7.85 -0.90 -11.25
N ALA A 38 6.67 -0.39 -10.95
CA ALA A 38 5.44 -0.75 -11.68
C ALA A 38 5.54 -0.38 -13.17
N LYS A 39 6.14 0.77 -13.52
CA LYS A 39 6.39 1.16 -14.91
C LYS A 39 7.41 0.26 -15.60
N ASP A 40 8.47 -0.12 -14.90
CA ASP A 40 9.49 -1.01 -15.45
C ASP A 40 8.93 -2.41 -15.73
N GLU A 41 8.07 -2.91 -14.85
CA GLU A 41 7.36 -4.17 -15.10
C GLU A 41 6.45 -4.09 -16.32
N LEU A 42 5.74 -2.97 -16.51
CA LEU A 42 4.94 -2.76 -17.71
C LEU A 42 5.81 -2.79 -18.98
N LYS A 43 6.97 -2.11 -18.98
CA LYS A 43 7.90 -2.12 -20.12
C LYS A 43 8.40 -3.52 -20.45
N ARG A 44 8.72 -4.34 -19.45
CA ARG A 44 9.13 -5.74 -19.65
C ARG A 44 8.00 -6.60 -20.20
N SER A 45 6.78 -6.35 -19.75
CA SER A 45 5.60 -7.13 -20.11
C SER A 45 5.09 -6.90 -21.53
N VAL A 46 5.67 -5.95 -22.28
CA VAL A 46 5.27 -5.62 -23.66
C VAL A 46 6.38 -5.83 -24.69
N GLN A 47 7.45 -6.55 -24.33
CA GLN A 47 8.61 -6.77 -25.22
C GLN A 47 8.34 -7.81 -26.31
N SER A 48 7.50 -8.80 -26.04
CA SER A 48 7.17 -9.88 -26.97
C SER A 48 5.70 -10.29 -26.87
N SER A 49 5.20 -11.01 -27.87
CA SER A 49 3.83 -11.54 -27.84
C SER A 49 3.59 -12.49 -26.66
N THR A 50 4.61 -13.25 -26.25
CA THR A 50 4.54 -14.16 -25.09
C THR A 50 4.46 -13.36 -23.79
N ASP A 51 5.27 -12.31 -23.64
CA ASP A 51 5.24 -11.46 -22.44
C ASP A 51 3.89 -10.76 -22.28
N ILE A 52 3.31 -10.31 -23.40
CA ILE A 52 1.99 -9.69 -23.43
C ILE A 52 0.93 -10.70 -23.00
N MET A 53 0.98 -11.92 -23.52
CA MET A 53 0.03 -12.97 -23.17
C MET A 53 0.11 -13.31 -21.68
N ASP A 54 1.31 -13.52 -21.14
CA ASP A 54 1.55 -13.79 -19.73
C ASP A 54 1.06 -12.65 -18.83
N TYR A 55 1.21 -11.41 -19.29
CA TYR A 55 0.72 -10.24 -18.56
C TYR A 55 -0.79 -10.13 -18.57
N LEU A 56 -1.44 -10.36 -19.72
CA LEU A 56 -2.89 -10.38 -19.84
C LEU A 56 -3.52 -11.51 -19.01
N GLU A 57 -2.89 -12.69 -19.01
CA GLU A 57 -3.31 -13.80 -18.16
C GLU A 57 -3.24 -13.41 -16.68
N PHE A 58 -2.18 -12.74 -16.26
CA PHE A 58 -2.07 -12.20 -14.91
C PHE A 58 -3.18 -11.18 -14.61
N MET A 59 -3.42 -10.21 -15.50
CA MET A 59 -4.46 -9.18 -15.31
C MET A 59 -5.85 -9.79 -15.16
N SER A 60 -6.15 -10.87 -15.89
CA SER A 60 -7.43 -11.59 -15.82
C SER A 60 -7.75 -12.10 -14.40
N LYS A 61 -6.72 -12.50 -13.63
CA LYS A 61 -6.86 -13.02 -12.26
C LYS A 61 -7.14 -11.91 -11.24
N PHE A 62 -6.81 -10.65 -11.54
CA PHE A 62 -6.90 -9.51 -10.61
C PHE A 62 -7.89 -8.43 -11.05
N HIS A 63 -9.06 -8.82 -11.57
CA HIS A 63 -10.08 -7.91 -12.12
C HIS A 63 -10.61 -6.81 -11.15
N LYS A 64 -10.44 -6.98 -9.83
CA LYS A 64 -10.85 -5.97 -8.82
C LYS A 64 -9.80 -4.88 -8.55
N TYR A 65 -8.60 -5.01 -9.10
CA TYR A 65 -7.52 -4.06 -8.91
C TYR A 65 -7.33 -3.19 -10.15
N SER A 66 -6.92 -1.94 -9.95
CA SER A 66 -6.52 -1.07 -11.05
C SER A 66 -5.29 -1.64 -11.77
N TYR A 67 -5.15 -1.32 -13.06
CA TYR A 67 -3.98 -1.74 -13.85
C TYR A 67 -2.65 -1.36 -13.18
N LYS A 68 -2.57 -0.18 -12.55
CA LYS A 68 -1.37 0.26 -11.80
C LYS A 68 -1.04 -0.69 -10.64
N ASN A 69 -2.07 -1.09 -9.89
CA ASN A 69 -1.90 -2.04 -8.80
C ASN A 69 -1.59 -3.45 -9.31
N GLN A 70 -2.18 -3.87 -10.43
CA GLN A 70 -1.84 -5.15 -11.06
C GLN A 70 -0.36 -5.22 -11.45
N SER A 71 0.16 -4.20 -12.14
CA SER A 71 1.59 -4.13 -12.49
C SER A 71 2.49 -4.15 -11.25
N LEU A 72 2.12 -3.40 -10.20
CA LEU A 72 2.87 -3.36 -8.94
C LEU A 72 2.84 -4.70 -8.18
N ILE A 73 1.71 -5.41 -8.17
CA ILE A 73 1.61 -6.74 -7.56
C ILE A 73 2.51 -7.71 -8.31
N ARG A 74 2.44 -7.71 -9.65
CA ARG A 74 3.25 -8.59 -10.50
C ARG A 74 4.74 -8.35 -10.30
N GLU A 75 5.17 -7.09 -10.23
CA GLU A 75 6.57 -6.72 -9.99
C GLU A 75 7.08 -7.25 -8.65
N GLN A 76 6.28 -7.13 -7.58
CA GLN A 76 6.69 -7.57 -6.24
C GLN A 76 6.59 -9.10 -6.06
N TYR A 77 5.61 -9.74 -6.71
CA TYR A 77 5.38 -11.17 -6.57
C TYR A 77 4.67 -11.76 -7.80
N ARG A 78 5.46 -12.24 -8.77
CA ARG A 78 4.95 -12.91 -9.98
C ARG A 78 4.18 -14.20 -9.69
N GLY A 79 4.50 -14.87 -8.59
CA GLY A 79 3.81 -16.11 -8.16
C GLY A 79 2.41 -15.90 -7.58
N THR A 80 1.84 -14.69 -7.62
CA THR A 80 0.50 -14.45 -7.05
C THR A 80 -0.58 -15.12 -7.89
N ILE A 81 -1.34 -16.03 -7.29
CA ILE A 81 -2.25 -16.94 -8.03
C ILE A 81 -3.66 -16.35 -8.24
N GLY A 82 -4.03 -15.26 -7.55
CA GLY A 82 -5.33 -14.59 -7.80
C GLY A 82 -5.97 -13.87 -6.62
N ALA A 83 -5.29 -13.77 -5.47
CA ALA A 83 -5.82 -13.03 -4.33
C ALA A 83 -4.72 -12.29 -3.58
N VAL A 84 -5.01 -11.03 -3.27
CA VAL A 84 -4.25 -10.21 -2.33
C VAL A 84 -5.22 -9.78 -1.24
N LYS A 85 -4.89 -10.08 0.01
CA LYS A 85 -5.72 -9.73 1.17
C LYS A 85 -4.81 -9.29 2.32
N SER A 86 -5.37 -8.54 3.26
CA SER A 86 -4.68 -8.24 4.51
C SER A 86 -4.46 -9.52 5.34
N ALA A 87 -3.43 -9.53 6.20
CA ALA A 87 -3.16 -10.66 7.09
C ALA A 87 -4.39 -11.05 7.94
N LYS A 88 -5.14 -10.05 8.39
CA LYS A 88 -6.38 -10.25 9.16
C LYS A 88 -7.46 -10.96 8.34
N GLN A 89 -7.61 -10.59 7.07
CA GLN A 89 -8.58 -11.25 6.17
C GLN A 89 -8.19 -12.69 5.86
N TRP A 90 -6.90 -12.96 5.62
CA TRP A 90 -6.41 -14.34 5.44
C TRP A 90 -6.73 -15.20 6.65
N ASN A 91 -6.46 -14.70 7.85
CA ASN A 91 -6.74 -15.43 9.08
C ASN A 91 -8.24 -15.62 9.32
N LYS A 92 -9.03 -14.54 9.23
CA LYS A 92 -10.46 -14.57 9.59
C LYS A 92 -11.31 -15.33 8.57
N ASN A 93 -11.04 -15.14 7.28
CA ASN A 93 -11.92 -15.66 6.23
C ASN A 93 -11.49 -17.03 5.72
N GLU A 94 -10.18 -17.33 5.75
CA GLU A 94 -9.62 -18.54 5.14
C GLU A 94 -8.90 -19.44 6.16
N GLY A 95 -8.77 -19.00 7.42
CA GLY A 95 -8.00 -19.72 8.45
C GLY A 95 -6.49 -19.80 8.16
N LEU A 96 -5.98 -19.00 7.22
CA LEU A 96 -4.59 -19.05 6.78
C LEU A 96 -3.71 -18.10 7.59
N TYR A 97 -2.51 -18.57 7.95
CA TYR A 97 -1.52 -17.80 8.70
C TYR A 97 -0.32 -17.47 7.82
N ILE A 98 0.17 -16.23 7.95
CA ILE A 98 1.40 -15.81 7.28
C ILE A 98 2.59 -16.45 8.00
N ARG A 99 3.42 -17.18 7.24
CA ARG A 99 4.65 -17.79 7.77
C ARG A 99 5.61 -16.72 8.28
N LYS A 100 6.29 -17.01 9.40
CA LYS A 100 7.29 -16.11 9.99
C LYS A 100 8.39 -15.82 8.96
N GLY A 101 8.74 -14.54 8.81
CA GLY A 101 9.76 -14.08 7.85
C GLY A 101 9.23 -13.67 6.48
N GLN A 102 7.96 -13.98 6.15
CA GLN A 102 7.35 -13.50 4.92
C GLN A 102 7.11 -11.99 4.96
N LYS A 103 7.30 -11.33 3.81
CA LYS A 103 7.10 -9.88 3.65
C LYS A 103 5.77 -9.62 2.94
N ALA A 104 5.04 -8.62 3.42
CA ALA A 104 3.84 -8.17 2.75
C ALA A 104 4.18 -7.40 1.46
N ILE A 105 3.35 -7.56 0.44
CA ILE A 105 3.38 -6.72 -0.76
C ILE A 105 2.67 -5.39 -0.49
N LYS A 106 3.10 -4.35 -1.20
CA LYS A 106 2.51 -3.02 -1.09
C LYS A 106 1.52 -2.79 -2.21
N ILE A 107 0.47 -2.03 -1.91
CA ILE A 107 -0.57 -1.68 -2.87
C ILE A 107 -0.95 -0.21 -2.69
N PHE A 108 -1.27 0.46 -3.78
CA PHE A 108 -1.79 1.83 -3.70
C PHE A 108 -3.27 1.77 -3.32
N ALA A 109 -3.62 2.54 -2.29
CA ALA A 109 -4.99 2.75 -1.87
C ALA A 109 -5.37 4.22 -2.15
N PRO A 110 -6.63 4.48 -2.54
CA PRO A 110 -7.13 5.84 -2.61
C PRO A 110 -7.11 6.47 -1.21
N THR A 111 -6.68 7.72 -1.14
CA THR A 111 -6.73 8.52 0.08
C THR A 111 -7.83 9.56 -0.10
N GLN A 112 -8.84 9.53 0.78
CA GLN A 112 -9.87 10.55 0.85
C GLN A 112 -9.36 11.73 1.67
N TYR A 113 -9.60 12.94 1.19
CA TYR A 113 -9.29 14.18 1.92
C TYR A 113 -10.34 15.24 1.60
N ASP A 114 -10.59 16.11 2.57
CA ASP A 114 -11.57 17.19 2.43
C ASP A 114 -10.99 18.35 1.62
N VAL A 115 -11.81 18.85 0.68
CA VAL A 115 -11.49 19.99 -0.17
C VAL A 115 -12.45 21.13 0.17
N TYR A 116 -11.92 22.33 0.28
CA TYR A 116 -12.66 23.53 0.64
C TYR A 116 -12.58 24.53 -0.53
N LYS A 117 -13.72 25.13 -0.90
CA LYS A 117 -13.77 26.15 -1.94
C LYS A 117 -13.62 27.53 -1.32
N ILE A 118 -12.50 28.19 -1.57
CA ILE A 118 -12.23 29.54 -1.06
C ILE A 118 -11.87 30.44 -2.23
N ASN A 119 -12.63 31.53 -2.42
CA ASN A 119 -12.42 32.51 -3.50
C ASN A 119 -12.30 31.87 -4.90
N GLY A 120 -13.12 30.85 -5.16
CA GLY A 120 -13.11 30.11 -6.44
C GLY A 120 -11.98 29.10 -6.61
N LYS A 121 -11.07 28.95 -5.64
CA LYS A 121 -10.01 27.93 -5.65
C LYS A 121 -10.35 26.77 -4.71
N GLU A 122 -10.05 25.56 -5.15
CA GLU A 122 -10.15 24.34 -4.36
C GLU A 122 -8.85 24.11 -3.59
N LEU A 123 -8.94 24.08 -2.26
CA LEU A 123 -7.79 23.90 -1.37
C LEU A 123 -8.02 22.70 -0.45
N SER A 124 -7.00 21.87 -0.27
CA SER A 124 -7.02 20.83 0.77
C SER A 124 -6.88 21.45 2.16
N PHE A 125 -7.32 20.73 3.20
CA PHE A 125 -7.20 21.21 4.59
C PHE A 125 -5.79 21.73 4.96
N GLY A 126 -4.74 21.04 4.49
CA GLY A 126 -3.34 21.42 4.77
C GLY A 126 -2.90 22.72 4.10
N GLN A 127 -3.57 23.14 3.02
CA GLN A 127 -3.26 24.37 2.28
C GLN A 127 -4.04 25.59 2.81
N LEU A 128 -5.01 25.39 3.70
CA LEU A 128 -5.77 26.45 4.34
C LEU A 128 -4.91 27.30 5.30
N SER A 129 -5.24 28.58 5.44
CA SER A 129 -4.67 29.42 6.50
C SER A 129 -5.07 28.88 7.88
N LYS A 130 -4.29 29.17 8.93
CA LYS A 130 -4.58 28.71 10.30
C LYS A 130 -5.97 29.13 10.79
N GLU A 131 -6.46 30.29 10.35
CA GLU A 131 -7.81 30.78 10.67
C GLU A 131 -8.89 29.97 9.95
N MET A 132 -8.71 29.71 8.65
CA MET A 132 -9.64 28.90 7.87
C MET A 132 -9.63 27.43 8.31
N GLN A 133 -8.50 26.90 8.77
CA GLN A 133 -8.43 25.57 9.39
C GLN A 133 -9.27 25.47 10.66
N LYS A 134 -9.31 26.54 11.47
CA LYS A 134 -10.18 26.57 12.66
C LYS A 134 -11.65 26.58 12.26
N LYS A 135 -12.01 27.40 11.26
CA LYS A 135 -13.38 27.45 10.71
C LYS A 135 -13.80 26.11 10.11
N ALA A 136 -12.93 25.45 9.35
CA ALA A 136 -13.14 24.09 8.84
C ALA A 136 -13.40 23.08 9.98
N LYS A 137 -12.59 23.11 11.05
CA LYS A 137 -12.79 22.25 12.22
C LYS A 137 -14.11 22.51 12.95
N ASN A 138 -14.61 23.75 12.88
CA ASN A 138 -15.91 24.14 13.45
C ASN A 138 -17.09 23.87 12.50
N ASN A 139 -16.87 23.27 11.32
CA ASN A 139 -17.86 23.08 10.25
C ASN A 139 -18.46 24.40 9.71
N GLU A 140 -17.71 25.51 9.79
CA GLU A 140 -18.13 26.83 9.32
C GLU A 140 -17.75 27.10 7.85
N LEU A 141 -17.21 26.10 7.14
CA LEU A 141 -16.83 26.20 5.73
C LEU A 141 -17.55 25.14 4.89
N GLU A 142 -17.93 25.51 3.67
CA GLU A 142 -18.50 24.57 2.71
C GLU A 142 -17.44 23.54 2.26
N GLU A 143 -17.69 22.28 2.62
CA GLU A 143 -16.86 21.14 2.25
C GLU A 143 -17.32 20.51 0.95
N LEU A 144 -16.40 20.40 -0.01
CA LEU A 144 -16.54 19.55 -1.18
C LEU A 144 -15.91 18.20 -0.86
N LYS A 145 -16.75 17.22 -0.53
CA LYS A 145 -16.30 15.84 -0.37
C LYS A 145 -15.98 15.25 -1.73
N GLN A 146 -14.70 15.02 -2.00
CA GLN A 146 -14.28 14.26 -3.17
C GLN A 146 -14.57 12.77 -2.88
N LYS A 147 -15.44 12.15 -3.70
CA LYS A 147 -15.79 10.72 -3.58
C LYS A 147 -14.62 9.80 -3.94
#